data_AF-A0A258X1X3-F1
#
_entry.id   AF-A0A258X1X3-F1
#
_cell.length_a   1.000
_cell.length_b   1.000
_cell.length_c   1.000
_cell.angle_alpha   90.00
_cell.angle_beta   90.00
_cell.angle_gamma   90.00
#
_symmetry.space_group_name_H-M   'P 1'
#
loop_
_entity.id
_entity.type
_entity.pdbx_description
1 polymer ?
#
loop_
_entity_poly.entity_id
_entity_poly.type
_entity_poly.pdbx_seq_one_letter_code
_entity_poly.pdbx_strand_id
1 'polypeptide(L)'
;MNTEPFTFHIDPTPTLPTRKCRLLARMLGWGLSYGTYVIALFVWWVSDWFIAIGILLLGYILFGILRSKLRNDSIPVSQREYEYTDYAIATWYLSRTTCFTIPEPTE
;
A
#
# COMPACT_ATOMS: atom_id res chain seq x y z
N MET A 1 27.14 1.15 -34.33
CA MET A 1 25.92 1.53 -33.57
C MET A 1 25.85 0.58 -32.39
N ASN A 2 26.28 1.04 -31.21
CA ASN A 2 26.25 0.23 -30.00
C ASN A 2 24.81 0.32 -29.48
N THR A 3 24.07 -0.77 -29.63
CA THR A 3 22.74 -0.91 -29.05
C THR A 3 22.93 -1.13 -27.56
N GLU A 4 23.00 -0.04 -26.79
CA GLU A 4 22.85 -0.10 -25.34
C GLU A 4 21.54 -0.85 -25.06
N PRO A 5 21.54 -1.93 -24.25
CA PRO A 5 20.30 -2.60 -23.90
C PRO A 5 19.40 -1.59 -23.19
N PHE A 6 18.14 -1.47 -23.62
CA PHE A 6 17.14 -0.69 -22.91
C PHE A 6 16.96 -1.27 -21.51
N THR A 7 17.73 -0.79 -20.53
CA THR A 7 17.56 -1.15 -19.14
C THR A 7 16.33 -0.42 -18.64
N PHE A 8 15.23 -1.15 -18.45
CA PHE A 8 14.07 -0.62 -17.72
C PHE A 8 14.54 -0.22 -16.32
N HIS A 9 14.64 1.09 -16.05
CA HIS A 9 15.00 1.59 -14.74
C HIS A 9 13.80 1.38 -13.81
N ILE A 10 13.84 0.27 -13.07
CA ILE A 10 12.84 -0.03 -12.06
C ILE A 10 13.32 0.61 -10.76
N ASP A 11 12.74 1.76 -10.40
CA ASP A 11 12.85 2.33 -9.06
C ASP A 11 12.53 1.25 -8.02
N PRO A 12 13.47 0.93 -7.11
CA PRO A 12 13.23 -0.05 -6.07
C PRO A 12 12.21 0.51 -5.07
N THR A 13 11.53 -0.39 -4.35
CA THR A 13 10.64 0.01 -3.26
C THR A 13 11.45 0.80 -2.22
N PRO A 14 11.08 2.04 -1.87
CA PRO A 14 11.89 2.88 -1.02
C PRO A 14 12.06 2.25 0.37
N THR A 15 13.28 2.21 0.89
CA THR A 15 13.52 1.67 2.23
C THR A 15 13.31 2.76 3.28
N LEU A 16 12.49 2.49 4.30
CA LEU A 16 12.21 3.45 5.36
C LEU A 16 13.36 3.41 6.40
N PRO A 17 14.10 4.52 6.60
CA PRO A 17 15.31 4.53 7.44
C PRO A 17 14.96 4.44 8.93
N THR A 18 13.88 5.09 9.36
CA THR A 18 13.53 5.16 10.78
C THR A 18 12.62 4.00 11.21
N ARG A 19 12.84 3.50 12.44
CA ARG A 19 12.02 2.45 13.04
C ARG A 19 10.54 2.86 13.17
N LYS A 20 10.28 4.14 13.44
CA LYS A 20 8.92 4.71 13.52
C LYS A 20 8.21 4.63 12.16
N CYS A 21 8.88 5.03 11.09
CA CYS A 21 8.33 4.94 9.74
C CYS A 21 8.09 3.50 9.29
N ARG A 22 8.98 2.57 9.66
CA ARG A 22 8.77 1.13 9.42
C ARG A 22 7.56 0.58 10.17
N LEU A 23 7.34 1.02 11.41
CA LEU A 23 6.15 0.64 12.18
C LEU A 23 4.87 1.18 11.51
N LEU A 24 4.88 2.44 11.08
CA LEU A 24 3.75 3.03 10.35
C LEU A 24 3.45 2.29 9.05
N ALA A 25 4.47 1.90 8.28
CA ALA A 25 4.27 1.13 7.06
C ALA A 25 3.66 -0.25 7.32
N ARG A 26 4.07 -0.90 8.41
CA ARG A 26 3.44 -2.15 8.84
C ARG A 26 2.01 -1.93 9.29
N MET A 27 1.72 -0.89 10.07
CA MET A 27 0.36 -0.57 10.53
C MET A 27 -0.56 -0.28 9.35
N LEU A 28 -0.12 0.54 8.40
CA LEU A 28 -0.91 0.88 7.21
C LEU A 28 -1.09 -0.34 6.30
N GLY A 29 -0.04 -1.11 6.04
CA GLY A 29 -0.12 -2.34 5.26
C GLY A 29 -1.06 -3.36 5.90
N TRP A 30 -0.95 -3.58 7.21
CA TRP A 30 -1.84 -4.48 7.95
C TRP A 30 -3.29 -3.98 7.96
N GLY A 31 -3.50 -2.67 8.12
CA GLY A 31 -4.81 -2.05 8.00
C GLY A 31 -5.43 -2.25 6.63
N LEU A 32 -4.65 -2.11 5.55
CA LEU A 32 -5.12 -2.38 4.20
C LEU A 32 -5.46 -3.86 3.99
N SER A 33 -4.64 -4.78 4.47
CA SER A 33 -4.86 -6.22 4.27
C SER A 33 -6.01 -6.78 5.13
N TYR A 34 -6.08 -6.38 6.39
CA TYR A 34 -6.97 -6.99 7.38
C TYR A 34 -8.10 -6.09 7.90
N GLY A 35 -8.07 -4.79 7.59
CA GLY A 35 -9.05 -3.83 8.11
C GLY A 35 -10.49 -4.20 7.78
N THR A 36 -10.75 -4.67 6.56
CA THR A 36 -12.08 -5.17 6.15
C THR A 36 -12.60 -6.29 7.05
N TYR A 37 -11.75 -7.26 7.39
CA TYR A 37 -12.14 -8.38 8.25
C TYR A 37 -12.36 -7.94 9.69
N VAL A 38 -11.50 -7.05 10.21
CA VAL A 38 -11.64 -6.52 11.58
C VAL A 38 -12.98 -5.78 11.73
N ILE A 39 -13.34 -4.94 10.74
CA ILE A 39 -14.61 -4.22 10.74
C ILE A 39 -15.78 -5.20 10.63
N ALA A 40 -15.71 -6.18 9.73
CA ALA A 40 -16.77 -7.17 9.58
C ALA A 40 -16.98 -8.03 10.85
N LEU A 41 -15.89 -8.46 11.50
CA LEU A 41 -15.94 -9.19 12.76
C LEU A 41 -16.52 -8.32 13.89
N PHE A 42 -16.15 -7.04 13.94
CA PHE A 42 -16.72 -6.11 14.91
C PHE A 42 -18.22 -5.92 14.72
N VAL A 43 -18.68 -5.76 13.46
CA VAL A 43 -20.11 -5.66 13.15
C VAL A 43 -20.83 -6.97 13.48
N TRP A 44 -20.21 -8.12 13.21
CA TRP A 44 -20.79 -9.41 13.59
C TRP A 44 -20.95 -9.58 15.10
N TRP A 45 -20.03 -9.01 15.90
CA TRP A 45 -20.15 -9.04 17.36
C TRP A 45 -21.34 -8.22 17.89
N VAL A 46 -21.71 -7.13 17.20
CA VAL A 46 -22.71 -6.17 17.66
C VAL A 46 -24.06 -6.34 16.96
N SER A 47 -24.10 -6.94 15.78
CA SER A 47 -25.27 -7.01 14.90
C SER A 47 -25.47 -8.41 14.30
N ASP A 48 -26.57 -8.60 13.59
CA ASP A 48 -26.86 -9.88 12.94
C ASP A 48 -25.83 -10.25 11.88
N TRP A 49 -25.65 -11.57 11.70
CA TRP A 49 -24.72 -12.15 10.74
C TRP A 49 -24.98 -11.68 9.30
N PHE A 50 -26.24 -11.38 8.93
CA PHE A 50 -26.59 -10.85 7.61
C PHE A 50 -25.99 -9.47 7.35
N ILE A 51 -26.06 -8.56 8.34
CA ILE A 51 -25.49 -7.22 8.25
C ILE A 51 -23.96 -7.30 8.18
N ALA A 52 -23.35 -8.20 8.96
CA ALA A 52 -21.92 -8.42 8.96
C ALA A 52 -21.39 -8.85 7.58
N ILE A 53 -22.09 -9.75 6.87
CA ILE A 53 -21.74 -10.14 5.51
C ILE A 53 -21.87 -8.95 4.55
N GLY A 54 -22.93 -8.15 4.68
CA GLY A 54 -23.10 -6.94 3.87
C GLY A 54 -21.94 -5.95 4.04
N ILE A 55 -21.51 -5.72 5.28
CA ILE A 55 -20.36 -4.86 5.59
C ILE A 55 -19.05 -5.47 5.09
N LEU A 56 -18.87 -6.78 5.18
CA LEU A 56 -17.69 -7.46 4.63
C LEU A 56 -17.56 -7.19 3.12
N LEU A 57 -18.63 -7.43 2.37
CA LEU A 57 -18.68 -7.20 0.92
C LEU A 57 -18.44 -5.73 0.55
N LEU A 58 -19.12 -4.81 1.25
CA LEU A 58 -18.91 -3.37 1.07
C LEU A 58 -17.47 -2.97 1.38
N GLY A 59 -16.90 -3.52 2.46
CA GLY A 59 -15.52 -3.28 2.87
C GLY A 59 -14.52 -3.75 1.81
N TYR A 60 -14.74 -4.88 1.15
CA TYR A 60 -13.86 -5.30 0.05
C TYR A 60 -13.82 -4.28 -1.10
N ILE A 61 -14.98 -3.70 -1.45
CA ILE A 61 -15.06 -2.66 -2.48
C ILE A 61 -14.31 -1.41 -2.03
N LEU A 62 -14.59 -0.92 -0.82
CA LEU A 62 -13.98 0.30 -0.28
C LEU A 62 -12.45 0.17 -0.13
N PHE A 63 -11.97 -0.93 0.44
CA PHE A 63 -10.54 -1.18 0.58
C PHE A 63 -9.86 -1.45 -0.77
N GLY A 64 -10.57 -2.06 -1.73
CA GLY A 64 -10.10 -2.18 -3.11
C GLY A 64 -9.86 -0.81 -3.77
N ILE A 65 -10.82 0.11 -3.64
CA ILE A 65 -10.68 1.50 -4.11
C ILE A 65 -9.51 2.20 -3.41
N LEU A 66 -9.41 2.04 -2.09
CA LEU A 66 -8.33 2.65 -1.30
C LEU A 66 -6.94 2.17 -1.75
N ARG A 67 -6.75 0.86 -1.95
CA ARG A 67 -5.49 0.30 -2.48
C ARG A 67 -5.17 0.85 -3.87
N SER A 68 -6.17 0.92 -4.74
CA SER A 68 -6.00 1.48 -6.09
C SER A 68 -5.56 2.95 -6.06
N LYS A 69 -6.21 3.75 -5.22
CA LYS A 69 -5.90 5.17 -5.02
C LYS A 69 -4.51 5.38 -4.44
N LEU A 70 -4.13 4.61 -3.41
CA LEU A 70 -2.80 4.67 -2.81
C LEU A 70 -1.69 4.33 -3.81
N ARG A 71 -1.87 3.28 -4.63
CA ARG A 71 -0.93 2.92 -5.69
C ARG A 71 -0.82 4.04 -6.72
N ASN A 72 -1.95 4.60 -7.14
CA ASN A 72 -1.97 5.67 -8.13
C ASN A 72 -1.29 6.95 -7.63
N ASP A 73 -1.43 7.30 -6.36
CA ASP A 73 -0.84 8.53 -5.82
C ASP A 73 0.66 8.38 -5.51
N SER A 74 1.11 7.19 -5.09
CA SER A 74 2.46 7.00 -4.54
C SER A 74 3.48 6.41 -5.51
N ILE A 75 3.06 5.52 -6.42
CA ILE A 75 3.94 4.77 -7.32
C ILE A 75 4.07 5.52 -8.66
N PRO A 76 5.29 5.63 -9.25
CA PRO A 76 5.51 6.26 -10.54
C PRO A 76 4.76 5.56 -11.67
N VAL A 77 4.29 6.33 -12.66
CA VAL A 77 3.40 5.86 -13.74
C VAL A 77 3.98 4.65 -14.50
N SER A 78 5.30 4.65 -14.74
CA SER A 78 6.02 3.56 -15.40
C SER A 78 5.94 2.22 -14.67
N GLN A 79 5.54 2.22 -13.40
CA GLN A 79 5.51 1.03 -12.57
C GLN A 79 4.15 0.73 -11.92
N ARG A 80 3.11 1.52 -12.14
CA ARG A 80 1.82 1.32 -11.46
C ARG A 80 1.14 -0.02 -11.77
N GLU A 81 1.50 -0.62 -12.89
CA GLU A 81 0.92 -1.89 -13.35
C GLU A 81 1.58 -3.12 -12.70
N TYR A 82 2.71 -2.94 -12.00
CA TYR A 82 3.32 -4.06 -11.27
C TYR A 82 2.47 -4.49 -10.08
N GLU A 83 2.57 -5.77 -9.76
CA GLU A 83 1.96 -6.34 -8.56
C GLU A 83 2.77 -5.91 -7.33
N TYR A 84 2.14 -5.12 -6.45
CA TYR A 84 2.73 -4.71 -5.19
C TYR A 84 1.97 -5.29 -4.03
N THR A 85 2.69 -5.73 -3.01
CA THR A 85 2.11 -6.09 -1.72
C THR A 85 1.55 -4.85 -1.02
N ASP A 86 0.53 -5.02 -0.17
CA ASP A 86 -0.04 -3.92 0.61
C ASP A 86 1.01 -3.18 1.45
N TYR A 87 2.03 -3.90 1.93
CA TYR A 87 3.17 -3.31 2.64
C TYR A 87 4.04 -2.44 1.70
N ALA A 88 4.28 -2.87 0.47
CA ALA A 88 5.02 -2.08 -0.51
C ALA A 88 4.25 -0.81 -0.91
N ILE A 89 2.94 -0.91 -1.13
CA ILE A 89 2.07 0.24 -1.40
C ILE A 89 2.10 1.22 -0.22
N ALA A 90 1.98 0.72 1.02
CA ALA A 90 2.07 1.54 2.22
C ALA A 90 3.44 2.22 2.35
N THR A 91 4.52 1.52 1.99
CA THR A 91 5.89 2.03 2.04
C THR A 91 6.10 3.16 1.03
N TRP A 92 5.65 2.99 -0.21
CA TRP A 92 5.65 4.04 -1.23
C TRP A 92 4.82 5.25 -0.83
N TYR A 93 3.64 5.02 -0.24
CA TYR A 93 2.78 6.10 0.20
C TYR A 93 3.41 6.90 1.35
N LEU A 94 3.97 6.21 2.35
CA LEU A 94 4.59 6.88 3.50
C LEU A 94 5.88 7.57 3.13
N SER A 95 6.69 7.02 2.21
CA SER A 95 7.91 7.68 1.75
C SER A 95 7.65 9.03 1.08
N ARG A 96 6.50 9.15 0.38
CA ARG A 96 6.05 10.38 -0.28
C ARG A 96 5.39 11.40 0.64
N THR A 97 4.72 10.96 1.70
CA THR A 97 3.81 11.82 2.49
C THR A 97 4.37 12.23 3.85
N THR A 98 4.84 11.28 4.65
CA THR A 98 5.19 11.52 6.07
C THR A 98 6.65 11.22 6.38
N CYS A 99 7.21 10.21 5.72
CA CYS A 99 8.51 9.65 6.00
C CYS A 99 9.44 9.86 4.80
N PHE A 100 9.75 11.12 4.51
CA PHE A 100 10.62 11.50 3.39
C PHE A 100 11.93 10.71 3.45
N THR A 101 12.06 9.76 2.55
CA THR A 101 13.34 9.14 2.23
C THR A 101 13.99 10.11 1.24
N ILE A 102 14.85 11.00 1.71
CA ILE A 102 15.80 11.64 0.81
C ILE A 102 16.68 10.48 0.32
N PRO A 103 16.68 10.12 -0.98
CA PRO A 103 17.71 9.24 -1.47
C PRO A 103 19.04 9.95 -1.20
N GLU A 104 19.94 9.34 -0.42
CA GLU A 104 21.33 9.81 -0.44
C GLU A 104 21.78 9.78 -1.90
N PRO A 105 22.27 10.89 -2.47
CA PRO A 105 22.77 10.87 -3.83
C PRO A 105 23.90 9.83 -3.87
N THR A 106 23.70 8.79 -4.66
CA THR A 106 24.77 7.86 -5.03
C THR A 106 25.74 8.66 -5.88
N GLU A 107 26.86 9.09 -5.29
CA GLU A 107 28.06 9.52 -6.02
C GLU A 107 28.62 8.37 -6.87
#